data_AF-A0AAW1NM86-F1
#
_entry.id   AF-A0AAW1NM86-F1
#
_cell.length_a   1.000
_cell.length_b   1.000
_cell.length_c   1.000
_cell.angle_alpha   90.00
_cell.angle_beta   90.00
_cell.angle_gamma   90.00
#
_symmetry.space_group_name_H-M   'P 1'
#
loop_
_entity.id
_entity.type
_entity.pdbx_description
1 polymer ?
#
loop_
_entity_poly.entity_id
_entity_poly.type
_entity_poly.pdbx_seq_one_letter_code
_entity_poly.pdbx_strand_id
1 'polypeptide(L)'
;MLSRAAPSPTVSSEAAAKQVALQNASYRQLELLQDDARRIRNPDTTRPFTSLQDAVDRLLPYHLFAEPFPGENAADKAIKSEDGAAVQAAEPTPSQLHQSAQQSKDLALKIQQLQDQVAQTLEKLPNADSAPPTQQLYTAEEGYLLEKAVHDAEKAACLNLRKEIQMYRHNQILLPHHHHKRAFL
;
A
#
# COMPACT_ATOMS: atom_id res chain seq x y z
N MET A 1 -29.94 -48.97 33.39
CA MET A 1 -28.96 -47.90 33.63
C MET A 1 -28.37 -47.47 32.29
N LEU A 2 -28.84 -46.36 31.72
CA LEU A 2 -28.31 -45.81 30.46
C LEU A 2 -27.42 -44.60 30.80
N SER A 3 -26.13 -44.71 30.52
CA SER A 3 -25.15 -43.62 30.64
C SER A 3 -25.13 -42.81 29.34
N ARG A 4 -25.40 -41.50 29.45
CA ARG A 4 -25.44 -40.55 28.33
C ARG A 4 -24.05 -39.93 28.17
N ALA A 5 -23.38 -40.22 27.05
CA ALA A 5 -22.12 -39.59 26.67
C ALA A 5 -22.32 -38.09 26.38
N ALA A 6 -21.45 -37.24 26.92
CA ALA A 6 -21.41 -35.81 26.65
C ALA A 6 -20.57 -35.52 25.40
N PRO A 7 -21.03 -34.64 24.47
CA PRO A 7 -20.21 -34.20 23.35
C PRO A 7 -19.27 -33.06 23.77
N SER A 8 -17.98 -33.21 23.46
CA SER A 8 -16.91 -32.24 23.67
C SER A 8 -16.95 -31.08 22.65
N PRO A 9 -16.81 -29.80 23.06
CA PRO A 9 -16.75 -28.66 22.16
C PRO A 9 -15.30 -28.26 21.84
N THR A 10 -14.73 -28.75 20.73
CA THR A 10 -13.36 -28.35 20.33
C THR A 10 -13.23 -27.84 18.89
N VAL A 11 -14.26 -27.98 18.05
CA VAL A 11 -14.19 -27.66 16.61
C VAL A 11 -14.33 -26.17 16.26
N SER A 12 -14.85 -25.33 17.15
CA SER A 12 -15.12 -23.91 16.83
C SER A 12 -13.90 -22.99 16.93
N SER A 13 -12.85 -23.37 17.68
CA SER A 13 -11.67 -22.52 17.90
C SER A 13 -10.71 -22.46 16.71
N GLU A 14 -10.60 -23.56 15.97
CA GLU A 14 -9.59 -23.71 14.91
C GLU A 14 -10.00 -23.01 13.61
N ALA A 15 -11.30 -22.98 13.32
CA ALA A 15 -11.87 -22.26 12.18
C ALA A 15 -11.73 -20.73 12.34
N ALA A 16 -11.98 -20.21 13.55
CA ALA A 16 -11.83 -18.79 13.86
C ALA A 16 -10.36 -18.33 13.76
N ALA A 17 -9.41 -19.13 14.25
CA ALA A 17 -7.98 -18.82 14.15
C ALA A 17 -7.49 -18.77 12.69
N LYS A 18 -7.96 -19.68 11.83
CA LYS A 18 -7.67 -19.66 10.39
C LYS A 18 -8.24 -18.42 9.70
N GLN A 19 -9.44 -17.98 10.09
CA GLN A 19 -10.08 -16.81 9.51
C GLN A 19 -9.31 -15.51 9.85
N VAL A 20 -8.84 -15.37 11.10
CA VAL A 20 -7.98 -14.25 11.52
C VAL A 20 -6.63 -14.29 10.81
N ALA A 21 -6.02 -15.46 10.64
CA ALA A 21 -4.76 -15.61 9.92
C ALA A 21 -4.88 -15.20 8.44
N LEU A 22 -5.97 -15.60 7.77
CA LEU A 22 -6.29 -15.17 6.40
C LEU A 22 -6.52 -13.66 6.31
N GLN A 23 -7.21 -13.08 7.29
CA GLN A 23 -7.45 -11.65 7.34
C GLN A 23 -6.13 -10.87 7.50
N ASN A 24 -5.24 -11.32 8.39
CA ASN A 24 -3.91 -10.73 8.58
C ASN A 24 -3.03 -10.88 7.33
N ALA A 25 -3.09 -12.02 6.64
CA ALA A 25 -2.39 -12.21 5.37
C ALA A 25 -2.90 -11.24 4.30
N SER A 26 -4.21 -11.02 4.24
CA SER A 26 -4.85 -10.06 3.32
C SER A 26 -4.39 -8.61 3.60
N TYR A 27 -4.36 -8.19 4.87
CA TYR A 27 -3.84 -6.87 5.25
C TYR A 27 -2.38 -6.69 4.84
N ARG A 28 -1.53 -7.69 5.10
CA ARG A 28 -0.13 -7.65 4.69
C ARG A 28 0.04 -7.54 3.17
N GLN A 29 -0.81 -8.23 2.40
CA GLN A 29 -0.79 -8.17 0.95
C GLN A 29 -1.20 -6.79 0.42
N LEU A 30 -2.18 -6.14 1.07
CA LEU A 30 -2.58 -4.77 0.76
C LEU A 30 -1.46 -3.76 1.04
N GLU A 31 -0.75 -3.90 2.15
CA GLU A 31 0.41 -3.05 2.48
C GLU A 31 1.51 -3.16 1.41
N LEU A 32 1.84 -4.39 0.99
CA LEU A 32 2.80 -4.64 -0.09
C LEU A 32 2.35 -4.01 -1.41
N LEU A 33 1.07 -4.20 -1.79
CA LEU A 33 0.52 -3.59 -3.00
C LEU A 33 0.59 -2.05 -2.95
N GLN A 34 0.35 -1.46 -1.78
CA GLN A 34 0.39 -0.02 -1.59
C GLN A 34 1.83 0.53 -1.67
N ASP A 35 2.80 -0.21 -1.15
CA ASP A 35 4.22 0.10 -1.30
C ASP A 35 4.64 0.02 -2.77
N ASP A 36 4.25 -1.03 -3.48
CA ASP A 36 4.53 -1.21 -4.91
C ASP A 36 3.92 -0.08 -5.73
N ALA A 37 2.64 0.25 -5.50
CA ALA A 37 1.96 1.36 -6.18
C ALA A 37 2.69 2.70 -5.98
N ARG A 38 3.24 2.94 -4.78
CA ARG A 38 4.03 4.15 -4.50
C ARG A 38 5.34 4.18 -5.28
N ARG A 39 6.03 3.04 -5.39
CA ARG A 39 7.28 2.90 -6.17
C ARG A 39 7.02 3.07 -7.67
N ILE A 40 5.94 2.45 -8.18
CA ILE A 40 5.53 2.56 -9.59
C ILE A 40 5.25 4.01 -10.00
N ARG A 41 4.58 4.76 -9.12
CA ARG A 41 4.23 6.18 -9.37
C ARG A 41 5.46 7.10 -9.39
N ASN A 42 6.53 6.73 -8.71
CA ASN A 42 7.74 7.56 -8.58
C ASN A 42 9.00 6.73 -8.88
N PRO A 43 9.22 6.30 -10.14
CA PRO A 43 10.43 5.59 -10.50
C PRO A 43 11.64 6.51 -10.40
N ASP A 44 12.71 6.02 -9.79
CA ASP A 44 14.02 6.61 -10.00
C ASP A 44 14.55 6.10 -11.34
N THR A 45 14.62 6.96 -12.35
CA THR A 45 15.19 6.66 -13.67
C THR A 45 16.62 7.19 -13.84
N THR A 46 17.13 7.92 -12.85
CA THR A 46 18.37 8.68 -12.95
C THR A 46 19.56 7.92 -12.36
N ARG A 47 19.32 7.11 -11.33
CA ARG A 47 20.36 6.35 -10.63
C ARG A 47 20.55 4.96 -11.25
N PRO A 48 21.77 4.57 -11.65
CA PRO A 48 22.04 3.20 -12.08
C PRO A 48 21.87 2.21 -10.92
N PHE A 49 21.70 0.92 -11.23
CA PHE A 49 21.61 -0.10 -10.19
C PHE A 49 22.96 -0.29 -9.50
N THR A 50 22.92 -0.30 -8.17
CA THR A 50 24.12 -0.44 -7.32
C THR A 50 24.37 -1.87 -6.86
N SER A 51 23.36 -2.73 -6.95
CA SER A 51 23.46 -4.16 -6.68
C SER A 51 22.34 -4.92 -7.38
N LEU A 52 22.44 -6.26 -7.41
CA LEU A 52 21.34 -7.10 -7.89
C LEU A 52 20.07 -6.89 -7.05
N GLN A 53 20.20 -6.78 -5.73
CA GLN A 53 19.07 -6.54 -4.84
C GLN A 53 18.37 -5.20 -5.16
N ASP A 54 19.15 -4.14 -5.43
CA ASP A 54 18.63 -2.82 -5.83
C ASP A 54 17.86 -2.89 -7.16
N ALA A 55 18.35 -3.69 -8.12
CA ALA A 55 17.63 -3.94 -9.37
C ALA A 55 16.33 -4.69 -9.13
N VAL A 56 16.37 -5.76 -8.33
CA VAL A 56 15.18 -6.55 -7.96
C VAL A 56 14.16 -5.64 -7.29
N ASP A 57 14.52 -4.89 -6.25
CA ASP A 57 13.59 -4.06 -5.48
C ASP A 57 12.91 -2.94 -6.29
N ARG A 58 13.59 -2.45 -7.34
CA ARG A 58 13.09 -1.40 -8.24
C ARG A 58 12.29 -1.93 -9.42
N LEU A 59 12.61 -3.14 -9.90
CA LEU A 59 11.95 -3.74 -11.06
C LEU A 59 10.77 -4.64 -10.66
N LEU A 60 10.80 -5.26 -9.47
CA LEU A 60 9.75 -6.15 -8.99
C LEU A 60 8.36 -5.52 -9.09
N PRO A 61 8.12 -4.26 -8.67
CA PRO A 61 6.78 -3.67 -8.73
C PRO A 61 6.17 -3.68 -10.15
N TYR A 62 6.99 -3.69 -11.19
CA TYR A 62 6.53 -3.65 -12.58
C TYR A 62 6.17 -5.02 -13.17
N HIS A 63 6.48 -6.12 -12.48
CA HIS A 63 6.17 -7.48 -12.94
C HIS A 63 4.66 -7.71 -13.20
N LEU A 64 3.78 -6.99 -12.50
CA LEU A 64 2.33 -7.07 -12.68
C LEU A 64 1.86 -6.53 -14.05
N PHE A 65 2.65 -5.67 -14.68
CA PHE A 65 2.32 -5.01 -15.95
C PHE A 65 3.09 -5.60 -17.13
N ALA A 66 4.03 -6.52 -16.88
CA ALA A 66 4.67 -7.25 -17.94
C ALA A 66 3.61 -8.16 -18.57
N GLU A 67 3.12 -7.78 -19.76
CA GLU A 67 2.37 -8.71 -20.58
C GLU A 67 3.26 -9.95 -20.84
N PRO A 68 2.72 -11.17 -20.74
CA PRO A 68 3.47 -12.36 -21.08
C PRO A 68 4.02 -12.19 -22.50
N PHE A 69 5.34 -12.03 -22.62
CA PHE A 69 5.93 -11.83 -23.93
C PHE A 69 5.71 -13.12 -24.73
N PRO A 70 5.17 -13.06 -25.96
CA PRO A 70 5.05 -14.23 -26.82
C PRO A 70 6.46 -14.72 -27.18
N GLY A 71 7.04 -15.56 -26.33
CA GLY A 71 8.44 -16.01 -26.41
C GLY A 71 9.09 -16.31 -25.06
N GLU A 72 8.57 -15.80 -23.93
CA GLU A 72 9.16 -16.02 -22.59
C GLU A 72 9.16 -17.50 -22.18
N ASN A 73 8.15 -18.26 -22.63
CA ASN A 73 8.09 -19.72 -22.48
C ASN A 73 9.24 -20.48 -23.18
N ALA A 74 9.99 -19.85 -24.08
CA ALA A 74 11.16 -20.46 -24.71
C ALA A 74 12.38 -20.43 -23.79
N ALA A 75 12.55 -19.37 -22.99
CA ALA A 75 13.63 -19.27 -22.01
C ALA A 75 13.41 -20.24 -20.84
N ASP A 76 12.17 -20.35 -20.35
CA ASP A 76 11.81 -21.35 -19.33
C ASP A 76 11.93 -22.80 -19.83
N LYS A 77 11.76 -23.03 -21.14
CA LYS A 77 12.06 -24.33 -21.76
C LYS A 77 13.56 -24.61 -21.81
N ALA A 78 14.41 -23.59 -22.01
CA ALA A 78 15.85 -23.75 -22.09
C ALA A 78 16.50 -24.09 -20.72
N ILE A 79 15.91 -23.63 -19.62
CA ILE A 79 16.39 -23.93 -18.25
C ILE A 79 16.16 -25.40 -17.86
N LYS A 80 15.23 -26.11 -18.52
CA LYS A 80 15.00 -27.55 -18.30
C LYS A 80 15.91 -28.46 -19.13
N SER A 81 16.70 -27.90 -20.04
CA SER A 81 17.72 -28.64 -20.79
C SER A 81 18.96 -28.79 -19.91
N GLU A 82 19.36 -30.03 -19.69
CA GLU A 82 20.29 -30.49 -18.66
C GLU A 82 21.77 -30.14 -18.95
N ASP A 83 22.04 -29.44 -20.05
CA ASP A 83 23.37 -29.03 -20.45
C ASP A 83 23.60 -27.55 -20.14
N GLY A 84 24.38 -27.30 -19.09
CA GLY A 84 24.85 -25.98 -18.66
C GLY A 84 25.80 -25.31 -19.65
N ALA A 85 25.33 -25.04 -20.87
CA ALA A 85 26.00 -24.16 -21.79
C ALA A 85 25.65 -22.71 -21.44
N ALA A 86 26.68 -21.95 -21.06
CA ALA A 86 26.63 -20.55 -20.70
C ALA A 86 25.67 -19.75 -21.56
N VAL A 87 24.78 -19.00 -20.90
CA VAL A 87 24.01 -17.90 -21.48
C VAL A 87 25.02 -16.83 -21.92
N GLN A 88 25.60 -17.00 -23.10
CA GLN A 88 26.17 -15.88 -23.83
C GLN A 88 24.96 -15.04 -24.27
N ALA A 89 24.90 -13.81 -23.78
CA ALA A 89 23.94 -12.83 -24.25
C ALA A 89 24.01 -12.80 -25.78
N ALA A 90 22.99 -13.34 -26.44
CA ALA A 90 22.92 -13.31 -27.89
C ALA A 90 22.86 -11.83 -28.29
N GLU A 91 23.90 -11.37 -28.98
CA GLU A 91 23.94 -10.02 -29.54
C GLU A 91 22.64 -9.78 -30.34
N PRO A 92 21.89 -8.72 -30.03
CA PRO A 92 20.60 -8.47 -30.66
C PRO A 92 20.80 -8.31 -32.17
N THR A 93 20.01 -9.03 -32.95
CA THR A 93 20.12 -8.97 -34.42
C THR A 93 19.83 -7.55 -34.93
N PRO A 94 20.41 -7.12 -36.06
CA PRO A 94 20.19 -5.76 -36.59
C PRO A 94 18.70 -5.45 -36.84
N SER A 95 17.88 -6.47 -37.17
CA SER A 95 16.44 -6.33 -37.28
C SER A 95 15.75 -6.04 -35.94
N GLN A 96 16.19 -6.69 -34.85
CA GLN A 96 15.67 -6.43 -33.50
C GLN A 96 16.05 -5.02 -33.02
N LEU A 97 17.28 -4.58 -33.30
CA LEU A 97 17.71 -3.21 -33.00
C LEU A 97 16.91 -2.16 -33.78
N HIS A 98 16.65 -2.42 -35.07
CA HIS A 98 15.82 -1.53 -35.90
C HIS A 98 14.39 -1.43 -35.38
N GLN A 99 13.79 -2.57 -35.03
CA GLN A 99 12.43 -2.63 -34.47
C GLN A 99 12.35 -1.89 -33.12
N SER A 100 13.32 -2.11 -32.23
CA SER A 100 13.41 -1.39 -30.95
C SER A 100 13.57 0.12 -31.14
N ALA A 101 14.38 0.54 -32.12
CA ALA A 101 14.57 1.96 -32.47
C ALA A 101 13.30 2.60 -33.08
N GLN A 102 12.46 1.83 -33.78
CA GLN A 102 11.16 2.31 -34.26
C GLN A 102 10.16 2.43 -33.10
N GLN A 103 10.06 1.40 -32.25
CA GLN A 103 9.19 1.41 -31.08
C GLN A 103 9.51 2.56 -30.12
N SER A 104 10.80 2.85 -29.90
CA SER A 104 11.19 3.98 -29.04
C SER A 104 10.77 5.34 -29.60
N LYS A 105 10.80 5.52 -30.93
CA LYS A 105 10.28 6.73 -31.59
C LYS A 105 8.77 6.85 -31.43
N ASP A 106 8.03 5.76 -31.64
CA ASP A 106 6.57 5.75 -31.50
C ASP A 106 6.14 6.06 -30.06
N LEU A 107 6.83 5.49 -29.07
CA LEU A 107 6.63 5.79 -27.66
C LEU A 107 6.93 7.25 -27.34
N ALA A 108 8.02 7.82 -27.87
CA ALA A 108 8.35 9.23 -27.66
C ALA A 108 7.26 10.16 -28.20
N LEU A 109 6.72 9.86 -29.39
CA LEU A 109 5.59 10.60 -29.96
C LEU A 109 4.33 10.46 -29.10
N LYS A 110 4.05 9.27 -28.57
CA LYS A 110 2.88 9.05 -27.71
C LYS A 110 3.01 9.79 -26.37
N ILE A 111 4.20 9.81 -25.79
CA ILE A 111 4.50 10.60 -24.58
C ILE A 111 4.23 12.08 -24.85
N GLN A 112 4.72 12.62 -25.97
CA GLN A 112 4.46 14.02 -26.34
C GLN A 112 2.96 14.29 -26.48
N GLN A 113 2.21 13.43 -27.17
CA GLN A 113 0.76 13.58 -27.31
C GLN A 113 0.02 13.55 -25.96
N LEU A 114 0.47 12.72 -25.02
CA LEU A 114 -0.10 12.67 -23.68
C LEU A 114 0.24 13.92 -22.87
N GLN A 115 1.47 14.44 -22.99
CA GLN A 115 1.87 15.70 -22.37
C GLN A 115 1.01 16.87 -22.88
N ASP A 116 0.78 16.94 -24.19
CA ASP A 116 -0.06 17.98 -24.78
C ASP A 116 -1.53 17.85 -24.32
N GLN A 117 -2.06 16.63 -24.19
CA GLN A 117 -3.40 16.40 -23.64
C GLN A 117 -3.52 16.80 -22.17
N VAL A 118 -2.49 16.54 -21.37
CA VAL A 118 -2.46 16.99 -19.96
C VAL A 118 -2.44 18.51 -19.88
N ALA A 119 -1.61 19.18 -20.70
CA ALA A 119 -1.59 20.64 -20.75
C ALA A 119 -2.96 21.23 -21.13
N GLN A 120 -3.62 20.68 -22.16
CA GLN A 120 -4.95 21.11 -22.59
C GLN A 120 -6.05 20.83 -21.55
N THR A 121 -5.95 19.74 -20.81
CA THR A 121 -6.93 19.44 -19.74
C THR A 121 -6.74 20.35 -18.54
N LEU A 122 -5.49 20.67 -18.18
CA LEU A 122 -5.17 21.66 -17.15
C LEU A 122 -5.69 23.06 -17.50
N GLU A 123 -5.62 23.47 -18.77
CA GLU A 123 -6.19 24.74 -19.23
C GLU A 123 -7.73 24.77 -19.15
N LYS A 124 -8.39 23.61 -19.32
CA LYS A 124 -9.85 23.46 -19.26
C LYS A 124 -10.39 23.27 -17.85
N LEU A 125 -9.54 22.94 -16.90
CA LEU A 125 -9.91 22.90 -15.49
C LEU A 125 -10.17 24.34 -15.04
N PRO A 126 -11.29 24.64 -14.37
CA PRO A 126 -11.50 25.96 -13.80
C PRO A 126 -10.35 26.23 -12.84
N ASN A 127 -9.62 27.32 -13.07
CA ASN A 127 -8.63 27.79 -12.09
C ASN A 127 -9.38 27.95 -10.76
N ALA A 128 -8.82 27.46 -9.66
CA ALA A 128 -9.43 27.66 -8.34
C ALA A 128 -9.71 29.16 -8.11
N ASP A 129 -8.89 30.04 -8.70
CA ASP A 129 -9.01 31.50 -8.70
C ASP A 129 -10.04 32.09 -9.68
N SER A 130 -10.60 31.31 -10.62
CA SER A 130 -11.60 31.79 -11.59
C SER A 130 -13.04 31.36 -11.28
N ALA A 131 -13.27 30.64 -10.18
CA ALA A 131 -14.63 30.34 -9.74
C ALA A 131 -15.36 31.66 -9.37
N PRO A 132 -16.65 31.84 -9.73
CA PRO A 132 -17.37 33.04 -9.33
C PRO A 132 -17.32 33.18 -7.81
N PRO A 133 -17.16 34.41 -7.28
CA PRO A 133 -16.87 34.64 -5.86
C PRO A 133 -17.89 33.96 -4.92
N THR A 134 -19.14 33.82 -5.36
CA THR A 134 -20.21 33.13 -4.62
C THR A 134 -19.94 31.62 -4.42
N GLN A 135 -19.31 30.95 -5.38
CA GLN A 135 -18.94 29.52 -5.29
C GLN A 135 -17.71 29.31 -4.39
N GLN A 136 -16.76 30.25 -4.41
CA GLN A 136 -15.64 30.22 -3.46
C GLN A 136 -16.09 30.45 -2.02
N LEU A 137 -17.03 31.39 -1.79
CA LEU A 137 -17.65 31.61 -0.48
C LEU A 137 -18.33 30.34 0.05
N TYR A 138 -19.10 29.64 -0.79
CA TYR A 138 -19.78 28.41 -0.41
C TYR A 138 -18.81 27.29 0.00
N THR A 139 -17.74 27.08 -0.78
CA THR A 139 -16.71 26.07 -0.43
C THR A 139 -15.89 26.44 0.80
N ALA A 140 -15.62 27.73 1.01
CA ALA A 140 -14.95 28.22 2.22
C ALA A 140 -15.83 28.09 3.46
N GLU A 141 -17.14 28.35 3.35
CA GLU A 141 -18.11 28.14 4.44
C GLU A 141 -18.20 26.66 4.83
N GLU A 142 -18.26 25.76 3.84
CA GLU A 142 -18.22 24.31 4.08
C GLU A 142 -16.95 23.88 4.81
N GLY A 143 -15.78 24.41 4.40
CA GLY A 143 -14.50 24.16 5.05
C GLY A 143 -14.47 24.65 6.51
N TYR A 144 -14.94 25.86 6.76
CA TYR A 144 -15.03 26.43 8.11
C TYR A 144 -15.97 25.63 9.02
N LEU A 145 -17.12 25.18 8.52
CA LEU A 145 -18.06 24.35 9.29
C LEU A 145 -17.45 22.99 9.66
N LEU A 146 -16.73 22.36 8.73
CA LEU A 146 -16.04 21.10 8.98
C LEU A 146 -14.94 21.27 10.03
N GLU A 147 -14.10 22.29 9.90
CA GLU A 147 -13.03 22.59 10.86
C GLU A 147 -13.59 22.88 12.25
N LYS A 148 -14.67 23.66 12.33
CA LYS A 148 -15.36 23.92 13.60
C LYS A 148 -15.92 22.64 14.23
N ALA A 149 -16.51 21.75 13.44
CA ALA A 149 -17.03 20.47 13.93
C ALA A 149 -15.92 19.56 14.47
N VAL A 150 -14.77 19.51 13.78
CA VAL A 150 -13.58 18.78 14.25
C VAL A 150 -13.08 19.36 15.57
N HIS A 151 -12.93 20.69 15.65
CA HIS A 151 -12.49 21.36 16.87
C HIS A 151 -13.42 21.10 18.07
N ASP A 152 -14.73 21.16 17.85
CA ASP A 152 -15.73 20.88 18.88
C ASP A 152 -15.67 19.40 19.35
N ALA A 153 -15.46 18.46 18.42
CA ALA A 153 -15.29 17.04 18.74
C ALA A 153 -14.00 16.76 19.55
N GLU A 154 -12.87 17.36 19.17
CA GLU A 154 -11.60 17.26 19.89
C GLU A 154 -11.71 17.82 21.31
N LYS A 155 -12.40 18.96 21.45
CA LYS A 155 -12.66 19.59 22.75
C LYS A 155 -13.51 18.69 23.64
N ALA A 156 -14.54 18.04 23.09
CA ALA A 156 -15.35 17.07 23.82
C ALA A 156 -14.53 15.84 24.26
N ALA A 157 -13.69 15.30 23.38
CA ALA A 157 -12.79 14.19 23.71
C ALA A 157 -11.82 14.55 24.85
N CYS A 158 -11.21 15.73 24.80
CA CYS A 158 -10.33 16.23 25.86
C CYS A 158 -11.03 16.35 27.22
N LEU A 159 -12.27 16.85 27.23
CA LEU A 159 -13.07 16.95 28.46
C LEU A 159 -13.41 15.59 29.04
N ASN A 160 -13.73 14.61 28.20
CA ASN A 160 -14.00 13.25 28.63
C ASN A 160 -12.75 12.59 29.22
N LEU A 161 -11.60 12.71 28.55
CA LEU A 161 -10.33 12.19 29.07
C LEU A 161 -9.97 12.83 30.41
N ARG A 162 -10.19 14.14 30.57
CA ARG A 162 -9.95 14.83 31.85
C ARG A 162 -10.82 14.28 32.98
N LYS A 163 -12.11 14.01 32.70
CA LYS A 163 -13.02 13.38 33.68
C LYS A 163 -12.54 11.97 34.02
N GLU A 164 -12.11 11.18 33.04
CA GLU A 164 -11.61 9.83 33.25
C GLU A 164 -10.33 9.83 34.12
N ILE A 165 -9.38 10.73 33.85
CA ILE A 165 -8.18 10.91 34.68
C ILE A 165 -8.56 11.31 36.12
N GLN A 166 -9.54 12.19 36.30
CA GLN A 166 -10.04 12.55 37.63
C GLN A 166 -10.67 11.35 38.33
N MET A 167 -11.45 10.55 37.63
CA MET A 167 -12.03 9.30 38.16
C MET A 167 -10.96 8.30 38.56
N TYR A 168 -9.94 8.05 37.72
CA TYR A 168 -8.83 7.15 38.07
C TYR A 168 -8.05 7.67 39.27
N ARG A 169 -7.79 8.98 39.36
CA ARG A 169 -7.12 9.58 40.54
C ARG A 169 -7.95 9.40 41.80
N HIS A 170 -9.25 9.67 41.73
CA HIS A 170 -10.15 9.49 42.86
C HIS A 170 -10.26 8.02 43.30
N ASN A 171 -10.40 7.10 42.34
CA ASN A 171 -10.48 5.67 42.61
C ASN A 171 -9.15 5.09 43.13
N GLN A 172 -7.99 5.60 42.69
CA GLN A 172 -6.69 5.21 43.27
C GLN A 172 -6.53 5.67 44.72
N ILE A 173 -7.11 6.81 45.11
CA ILE A 173 -7.13 7.27 46.51
C ILE A 173 -8.01 6.35 47.38
N LEU A 174 -9.03 5.70 46.81
CA LEU A 174 -9.95 4.79 47.51
C LEU A 174 -9.48 3.34 47.59
N LEU A 175 -8.41 2.96 46.89
CA LEU A 175 -7.79 1.63 47.02
C LEU A 175 -6.70 1.69 48.08
N PRO A 176 -6.79 0.95 49.20
CA PRO A 176 -5.68 0.86 50.13
C PRO A 176 -4.48 0.27 49.38
N HIS A 177 -3.34 0.97 49.43
CA HIS A 177 -2.06 0.40 49.03
C HIS A 177 -1.82 -0.87 49.85
N HIS A 178 -2.11 -2.04 49.27
CA HIS A 178 -1.63 -3.30 49.78
C HIS A 178 -0.11 -3.32 49.61
N HIS A 179 0.60 -2.80 50.60
CA HIS A 179 2.01 -3.07 50.78
C HIS A 179 2.17 -4.58 50.94
N HIS A 180 2.62 -5.24 49.86
CA HIS A 180 3.25 -6.56 49.93
C HIS A 180 4.49 -6.41 50.82
N LYS A 181 4.33 -6.61 52.13
CA LYS A 181 5.44 -6.98 53.00
C LYS A 181 5.88 -8.36 52.55
N ARG A 182 6.92 -8.42 51.72
CA ARG A 182 7.75 -9.62 51.57
C ARG A 182 8.29 -9.98 52.95
N ALA A 183 7.68 -10.99 53.58
CA ALA A 183 8.28 -11.66 54.72
C ALA A 183 9.51 -12.43 54.20
N PHE A 184 10.70 -11.88 54.46
CA PHE A 184 11.91 -12.67 54.60
C PHE A 184 12.00 -13.03 56.08
N LEU A 185 11.80 -14.31 56.39
CA LEU A 185 12.50 -15.11 57.41
C LEU A 185 11.95 -16.54 57.32
#